data_AF-A0A6N6LJF7-F1
#
_entry.id   AF-A0A6N6LJF7-F1
#
_cell.length_a   1.000
_cell.length_b   1.000
_cell.length_c   1.000
_cell.angle_alpha   90.00
_cell.angle_beta   90.00
_cell.angle_gamma   90.00
#
_symmetry.space_group_name_H-M   'P 1'
#
loop_
_entity.id
_entity.type
_entity.pdbx_description
1 polymer ?
#
loop_
_entity_poly.entity_id
_entity_poly.type
_entity_poly.pdbx_seq_one_letter_code
_entity_poly.pdbx_strand_id
1 'polypeptide(L)' 'MKKEVEKKGGFKSIEILDEKIYSETDTAVVKVRVIFKDGSSGDESYTLHKTKNGWKINMNK' A
#
# COMPACT_ATOMS: atom_id res chain seq x y z
N MET A 1 1.03 -7.10 9.69
CA MET A 1 0.08 -5.96 9.55
C MET A 1 -1.08 -5.98 10.55
N LYS A 2 -2.03 -6.93 10.51
CA LYS A 2 -3.25 -6.89 11.36
C LYS A 2 -2.99 -6.71 12.88
N LYS A 3 -2.05 -7.47 13.46
CA LYS A 3 -1.68 -7.34 14.89
C LYS A 3 -1.01 -6.01 15.26
N GLU A 4 -0.38 -5.35 14.31
CA GLU A 4 0.31 -4.07 14.54
C GLU A 4 -0.66 -2.90 14.45
N VAL A 5 -1.60 -2.98 13.51
CA VAL A 5 -2.72 -2.04 13.35
C VAL A 5 -3.57 -1.99 14.62
N GLU A 6 -3.92 -3.15 15.19
CA GLU A 6 -4.70 -3.23 16.43
C GLU A 6 -3.96 -2.57 17.61
N LYS A 7 -2.64 -2.75 17.70
CA LYS A 7 -1.81 -2.10 18.74
C LYS A 7 -1.76 -0.58 18.60
N LYS A 8 -1.82 -0.05 17.38
CA LYS A 8 -1.76 1.39 17.08
C LYS A 8 -3.14 2.08 17.11
N GLY A 9 -4.13 1.43 17.74
CA GLY A 9 -5.50 1.94 17.85
C GLY A 9 -6.33 1.84 16.57
N GLY A 10 -5.84 1.12 15.56
CA GLY A 10 -6.47 0.95 14.26
C GLY A 10 -5.99 1.94 13.20
N PHE A 11 -6.48 1.75 11.97
CA PHE A 11 -6.22 2.65 10.85
C PHE A 11 -6.99 3.97 11.01
N LYS A 12 -6.33 5.09 10.69
CA LYS A 12 -6.95 6.42 10.57
C LYS A 12 -7.15 6.80 9.12
N SER A 13 -6.07 6.81 8.32
CA SER A 13 -6.10 7.16 6.90
C SER A 13 -4.92 6.55 6.15
N ILE A 14 -5.01 6.55 4.82
CA ILE A 14 -3.92 6.20 3.90
C ILE A 14 -3.76 7.35 2.91
N GLU A 15 -2.52 7.76 2.68
CA GLU A 15 -2.16 8.79 1.71
C GLU A 15 -1.28 8.18 0.62
N ILE A 16 -1.54 8.49 -0.65
CA ILE A 16 -0.64 8.13 -1.74
C ILE A 16 0.48 9.16 -1.76
N LEU A 17 1.72 8.68 -1.62
CA LEU A 17 2.92 9.54 -1.67
C LEU A 17 3.51 9.59 -3.07
N ASP A 18 3.48 8.47 -3.78
CA ASP A 18 4.04 8.33 -5.12
C ASP A 18 3.36 7.18 -5.87
N GLU A 19 3.23 7.32 -7.19
CA GLU A 19 2.76 6.27 -8.08
C GLU A 19 3.60 6.23 -9.35
N LYS A 20 4.05 5.04 -9.72
CA LYS A 20 4.81 4.82 -10.96
C LYS A 20 4.31 3.58 -11.68
N ILE A 21 3.84 3.79 -12.91
CA ILE A 21 3.33 2.74 -13.80
C ILE A 21 4.41 2.40 -14.82
N TYR A 22 4.71 1.11 -14.95
CA TYR A 22 5.66 0.56 -15.91
C TYR A 22 4.87 -0.16 -17.02
N SER A 23 4.54 0.57 -18.09
CA SER A 23 3.70 0.06 -19.19
C SER A 23 4.28 -1.12 -19.95
N GLU A 24 5.62 -1.24 -19.98
CA GLU A 24 6.31 -2.34 -20.67
C GLU A 24 6.19 -3.69 -19.95
N THR A 25 5.97 -3.66 -18.63
CA THR A 25 5.97 -4.86 -17.78
C THR A 25 4.62 -5.12 -17.13
N ASP A 26 3.60 -4.34 -17.45
CA ASP A 26 2.27 -4.41 -16.81
C ASP A 26 2.37 -4.40 -15.26
N THR A 27 3.33 -3.64 -14.74
CA THR A 27 3.54 -3.47 -13.29
C THR A 27 3.38 -2.02 -12.86
N ALA A 28 3.05 -1.81 -11.60
CA ALA A 28 3.06 -0.49 -10.97
C ALA A 28 3.65 -0.59 -9.58
N VAL A 29 4.28 0.49 -9.12
CA VAL A 29 4.72 0.65 -7.74
C VAL A 29 3.98 1.85 -7.15
N VAL A 30 3.31 1.64 -6.03
CA VAL A 30 2.60 2.68 -5.29
C VAL A 30 3.20 2.77 -3.91
N LYS A 31 3.64 3.97 -3.53
CA LYS A 31 4.10 4.28 -2.18
C LYS A 31 2.97 4.96 -1.42
N VAL A 32 2.66 4.42 -0.25
CA VAL A 32 1.61 4.96 0.62
C VAL A 32 2.16 5.31 1.99
N ARG A 33 1.57 6.31 2.63
CA ARG A 33 1.71 6.56 4.06
C ARG A 33 0.47 6.07 4.77
N VAL A 34 0.66 5.14 5.69
CA VAL A 34 -0.37 4.68 6.61
C VAL A 34 -0.32 5.56 7.85
N ILE A 35 -1.44 6.16 8.20
CA ILE A 35 -1.60 6.95 9.43
C ILE A 35 -2.51 6.17 10.37
N PHE A 36 -2.04 5.96 11.60
CA PHE A 36 -2.75 5.22 12.63
C PHE A 36 -3.46 6.17 13.61
N LYS A 37 -4.43 5.64 14.37
CA LYS A 37 -5.22 6.47 15.31
C LYS A 37 -4.41 6.94 16.51
N ASP A 38 -3.37 6.23 16.89
CA ASP A 38 -2.40 6.65 17.91
C ASP A 38 -1.52 7.84 17.48
N GLY A 39 -1.66 8.32 16.24
CA GLY A 39 -0.89 9.43 15.68
C GLY A 39 0.44 9.01 15.04
N SER A 40 0.82 7.73 15.14
CA SER A 40 1.98 7.20 14.42
C SER A 40 1.68 7.06 12.93
N SER A 41 2.74 7.03 12.12
CA SER A 41 2.65 6.76 10.69
C SER A 41 3.77 5.86 10.20
N GLY A 42 3.53 5.13 9.12
CA GLY A 42 4.55 4.34 8.42
C GLY A 42 4.39 4.44 6.91
N ASP A 43 5.51 4.44 6.19
CA ASP A 43 5.52 4.40 4.73
C ASP A 43 5.62 2.94 4.27
N GLU A 44 4.82 2.56 3.27
CA GLU A 44 4.85 1.24 2.66
C GLU A 44 4.84 1.35 1.13
N SER A 45 5.51 0.41 0.47
CA SER A 45 5.54 0.32 -0.99
C SER A 45 4.93 -1.00 -1.45
N TYR A 46 3.98 -0.90 -2.37
CA TYR A 46 3.27 -2.03 -2.94
C TYR A 46 3.58 -2.15 -4.44
N THR A 47 3.92 -3.35 -4.87
CA THR A 47 4.00 -3.69 -6.29
C THR A 47 2.68 -4.30 -6.72
N LEU A 48 2.10 -3.72 -7.78
CA LEU A 48 0.88 -4.18 -8.41
C LEU A 48 1.20 -4.78 -9.77
N HIS A 49 0.45 -5.82 -10.13
CA HIS A 49 0.48 -6.41 -11.46
C HIS A 49 -0.88 -6.19 -12.12
N LYS A 50 -0.87 -5.79 -13.39
CA LYS A 50 -2.08 -5.66 -14.19
C LYS A 50 -2.60 -7.05 -14.51
N THR A 51 -3.88 -7.26 -14.29
CA THR A 51 -4.58 -8.49 -14.69
C THR A 51 -5.73 -8.13 -15.63
N LYS A 52 -6.35 -9.13 -16.25
CA LYS A 52 -7.55 -8.93 -17.09
C LYS A 52 -8.70 -8.23 -16.33
N ASN A 53 -8.72 -8.33 -15.00
CA ASN A 53 -9.75 -7.76 -14.13
C ASN A 53 -9.24 -6.54 -13.34
N GLY A 54 -8.20 -5.85 -13.84
CA GLY A 54 -7.59 -4.68 -13.20
C GLY A 54 -6.30 -4.99 -12.43
N TRP A 55 -5.80 -3.99 -11.70
CA TRP A 55 -4.55 -4.08 -10.94
C TRP A 55 -4.74 -4.91 -9.65
N LYS A 56 -3.80 -5.80 -9.36
CA LYS A 56 -3.78 -6.58 -8.11
C LYS A 56 -2.43 -6.43 -7.41
N ILE A 57 -2.48 -6.25 -6.10
CA ILE A 57 -1.29 -6.24 -5.24
C ILE A 57 -0.77 -7.68 -5.11
N ASN A 58 0.53 -7.87 -5.29
CA ASN A 58 1.16 -9.14 -4.94
C ASN A 58 1.40 -9.17 -3.41
N MET A 59 0.60 -9.95 -2.70
CA MET A 59 0.67 -10.07 -1.22
C MET A 59 1.68 -11.13 -0.74
N ASN A 60 2.47 -11.74 -1.62
CA ASN A 60 3.46 -12.77 -1.24
C ASN A 60 4.76 -12.17 -0.66
N LYS A 61 4.67 -11.23 0.29
CA LYS A 61 5.80 -10.82 1.13
C LYS A 61 5.67 -11.43 2.52
#